data_AF-A0A968HRJ8-F1
#
_entry.id   AF-A0A968HRJ8-F1
#
_cell.length_a   1.000
_cell.length_b   1.000
_cell.length_c   1.000
_cell.angle_alpha   90.00
_cell.angle_beta   90.00
_cell.angle_gamma   90.00
#
_symmetry.space_group_name_H-M   'P 1'
#
loop_
_entity.id
_entity.type
_entity.pdbx_description
1 polymer ?
#
loop_
_entity_poly.entity_id
_entity_poly.type
_entity_poly.pdbx_seq_one_letter_code
_entity_poly.pdbx_strand_id
1 'polypeptide(L)'
;QQQAIEQREIAAYLFQAKQPQQHILLDDGLHFPMMYFLHYTEGLILPHQYEFQVALEHPEERVDFMVITGGRSPLRTQDRVRRLLTQQENLDPESEEALTVQGFNTVLNSPYYQVLQRQTS
;
A
#
# COMPACT_ATOMS: atom_id res chain seq x y z
N GLN A 1 -16.83 6.23 9.12
CA GLN A 1 -17.20 7.06 7.94
C GLN A 1 -15.96 7.57 7.23
N GLN A 2 -15.04 8.25 7.92
CA GLN A 2 -13.79 8.77 7.33
C GLN A 2 -12.97 7.72 6.57
N GLN A 3 -12.69 6.55 7.16
CA GLN A 3 -11.92 5.49 6.49
C GLN A 3 -12.56 4.98 5.18
N ALA A 4 -13.89 4.88 5.12
CA ALA A 4 -14.57 4.43 3.90
C ALA A 4 -14.49 5.49 2.77
N ILE A 5 -14.48 6.78 3.14
CA ILE A 5 -14.26 7.88 2.19
C ILE A 5 -12.82 7.79 1.65
N GLU A 6 -11.84 7.65 2.54
CA GLU A 6 -10.42 7.54 2.16
C GLU A 6 -10.16 6.31 1.28
N GLN A 7 -10.73 5.16 1.59
CA GLN A 7 -10.63 3.96 0.75
C GLN A 7 -11.22 4.18 -0.65
N ARG A 8 -12.36 4.88 -0.76
CA ARG A 8 -12.95 5.21 -2.06
C ARG A 8 -12.06 6.18 -2.84
N GLU A 9 -11.48 7.18 -2.18
CA GLU A 9 -10.56 8.15 -2.80
C GLU A 9 -9.28 7.47 -3.29
N ILE A 10 -8.70 6.56 -2.49
CA ILE A 10 -7.54 5.76 -2.87
C ILE A 10 -7.85 4.89 -4.07
N ALA A 11 -8.98 4.17 -4.05
CA ALA A 11 -9.40 3.34 -5.18
C ALA A 11 -9.62 4.16 -6.45
N ALA A 12 -10.26 5.33 -6.34
CA ALA A 12 -10.46 6.24 -7.47
C ALA A 12 -9.13 6.77 -8.04
N TYR A 13 -8.20 7.16 -7.16
CA TYR A 13 -6.86 7.59 -7.56
C TYR A 13 -6.13 6.46 -8.30
N LEU A 14 -6.06 5.26 -7.72
CA LEU A 14 -5.38 4.11 -8.30
C LEU A 14 -6.04 3.69 -9.62
N PHE A 15 -7.37 3.76 -9.74
CA PHE A 15 -8.08 3.52 -10.99
C PHE A 15 -7.67 4.49 -12.11
N GLN A 16 -7.41 5.75 -11.77
CA GLN A 16 -7.01 6.78 -12.74
C GLN A 16 -5.51 6.75 -13.06
N ALA A 17 -4.68 6.46 -12.06
CA ALA A 17 -3.22 6.57 -12.15
C ALA A 17 -2.56 5.29 -12.70
N LYS A 18 -3.09 4.11 -12.38
CA LYS A 18 -2.48 2.82 -12.71
C LYS A 18 -2.57 2.53 -14.22
N GLN A 19 -1.43 2.23 -14.83
CA GLN A 19 -1.36 1.69 -16.18
C GLN A 19 -1.57 0.16 -16.18
N PRO A 20 -1.99 -0.44 -17.31
CA PRO A 20 -2.37 -1.86 -17.35
C PRO A 20 -1.30 -2.82 -16.81
N GLN A 21 -0.01 -2.55 -17.06
CA GLN A 21 1.12 -3.41 -16.63
C GLN A 21 1.66 -3.10 -15.22
N GLN A 22 1.11 -2.09 -14.54
CA GLN A 22 1.60 -1.70 -13.22
C GLN A 22 1.04 -2.61 -12.13
N HIS A 23 1.78 -2.75 -11.04
CA HIS A 23 1.41 -3.63 -9.93
C HIS A 23 1.10 -2.84 -8.65
N ILE A 24 0.07 -3.26 -7.95
CA ILE A 24 -0.35 -2.68 -6.66
C ILE A 24 -0.20 -3.75 -5.58
N LEU A 25 0.67 -3.50 -4.61
CA LEU A 25 0.86 -4.34 -3.43
C LEU A 25 -0.02 -3.83 -2.28
N LEU A 26 -0.85 -4.70 -1.71
CA LEU A 26 -1.71 -4.35 -0.57
C LEU A 26 -2.08 -5.59 0.26
N ASP A 27 -2.30 -5.39 1.56
CA ASP A 27 -2.88 -6.40 2.46
C ASP A 27 -4.42 -6.47 2.31
N ASP A 28 -4.91 -7.52 1.65
CA ASP A 28 -6.34 -7.72 1.38
C ASP A 28 -7.21 -7.79 2.65
N GLY A 29 -6.69 -8.35 3.74
CA GLY A 29 -7.42 -8.47 5.00
C GLY A 29 -7.83 -7.13 5.62
N LEU A 30 -7.06 -6.07 5.33
CA LEU A 30 -7.33 -4.71 5.81
C LEU A 30 -7.91 -3.79 4.73
N HIS A 31 -7.62 -4.10 3.46
CA HIS A 31 -7.86 -3.23 2.32
C HIS A 31 -8.95 -3.76 1.38
N PHE A 32 -9.65 -4.84 1.76
CA PHE A 32 -10.73 -5.45 0.97
C PHE A 32 -11.74 -4.44 0.38
N PRO A 33 -12.23 -3.41 1.10
CA PRO A 33 -13.18 -2.48 0.49
C PRO A 33 -12.59 -1.67 -0.66
N MET A 34 -11.28 -1.40 -0.67
CA MET A 34 -10.62 -0.73 -1.81
C MET A 34 -10.65 -1.62 -3.05
N MET A 35 -10.46 -2.94 -2.90
CA MET A 35 -10.57 -3.88 -4.02
C MET A 35 -11.98 -3.87 -4.62
N TYR A 36 -13.02 -3.76 -3.79
CA TYR A 36 -14.40 -3.63 -4.27
C TYR A 36 -14.60 -2.39 -5.15
N PHE A 37 -13.92 -1.28 -4.82
CA PHE A 37 -14.02 -0.02 -5.58
C PHE A 37 -13.09 0.06 -6.79
N LEU A 38 -11.98 -0.69 -6.83
CA LEU A 38 -11.04 -0.67 -7.96
C LEU A 38 -11.63 -1.25 -9.25
N HIS A 39 -12.71 -2.05 -9.17
CA HIS A 39 -13.41 -2.66 -10.29
C HIS A 39 -12.56 -3.59 -11.21
N TYR A 40 -11.25 -3.73 -10.95
CA TYR A 40 -10.35 -4.68 -11.60
C TYR A 40 -9.44 -5.35 -10.56
N THR A 41 -8.96 -6.55 -10.88
CA THR A 41 -8.00 -7.30 -10.07
C THR A 41 -6.65 -7.46 -10.74
N GLU A 42 -6.51 -7.04 -12.00
CA GLU A 42 -5.27 -7.14 -12.76
C GLU A 42 -4.16 -6.29 -12.12
N GLY A 43 -3.00 -6.92 -11.91
CA GLY A 43 -1.84 -6.28 -11.29
C GLY A 43 -1.93 -6.14 -9.76
N LEU A 44 -2.98 -6.65 -9.10
CA LEU A 44 -2.99 -6.70 -7.64
C LEU A 44 -2.08 -7.83 -7.15
N ILE A 45 -1.16 -7.49 -6.23
CA ILE A 45 -0.29 -8.42 -5.50
C ILE A 45 -0.81 -8.50 -4.06
N LEU A 46 -1.34 -9.67 -3.70
CA LEU A 46 -2.08 -9.92 -2.46
C LEU A 46 -1.40 -11.02 -1.62
N PRO A 47 -1.57 -11.04 -0.29
CA PRO A 47 -0.82 -11.88 0.64
C PRO A 47 -0.88 -13.41 0.45
N HIS A 48 -1.80 -13.89 -0.38
CA HIS A 48 -1.99 -15.32 -0.66
C HIS A 48 -1.35 -15.76 -1.98
N GLN A 49 -0.61 -14.88 -2.63
CA GLN A 49 0.12 -15.13 -3.88
C GLN A 49 1.62 -15.31 -3.60
N TYR A 50 2.30 -16.16 -4.38
CA TYR A 50 3.75 -16.35 -4.27
C TYR A 50 4.50 -15.03 -4.50
N GLU A 51 3.97 -14.22 -5.41
CA GLU A 51 4.47 -12.91 -5.81
C GLU A 51 4.50 -11.91 -4.64
N PHE A 52 3.68 -12.10 -3.61
CA PHE A 52 3.58 -11.16 -2.49
C PHE A 52 4.85 -11.07 -1.67
N GLN A 53 5.39 -12.22 -1.27
CA GLN A 53 6.62 -12.24 -0.48
C GLN A 53 7.79 -11.65 -1.30
N VAL A 54 7.89 -12.04 -2.57
CA VAL A 54 8.93 -11.53 -3.48
C VAL A 54 8.79 -10.01 -3.68
N ALA A 55 7.57 -9.51 -3.83
CA ALA A 55 7.30 -8.09 -3.98
C ALA A 55 7.58 -7.28 -2.71
N LEU A 56 7.47 -7.89 -1.52
CA LEU A 56 7.86 -7.25 -0.26
C LEU A 56 9.36 -7.24 -0.04
N GLU A 57 10.06 -8.29 -0.46
CA GLU A 57 11.52 -8.38 -0.36
C GLU A 57 12.21 -7.42 -1.33
N HIS A 58 11.61 -7.21 -2.51
CA HIS A 58 12.14 -6.37 -3.60
C HIS A 58 11.07 -5.45 -4.21
N PRO A 59 10.51 -4.49 -3.45
CA PRO A 59 9.39 -3.66 -3.90
C PRO A 59 9.75 -2.79 -5.11
N GLU A 60 10.96 -2.26 -5.17
CA GLU A 60 11.44 -1.43 -6.28
C GLU A 60 11.47 -2.15 -7.62
N GLU A 61 11.59 -3.49 -7.63
CA GLU A 61 11.62 -4.30 -8.85
C GLU A 61 10.21 -4.71 -9.30
N ARG A 62 9.29 -4.91 -8.35
CA ARG A 62 8.03 -5.64 -8.58
C ARG A 62 6.78 -4.79 -8.41
N VAL A 63 6.87 -3.64 -7.77
CA VAL A 63 5.71 -2.87 -7.30
C VAL A 63 5.74 -1.45 -7.84
N ASP A 64 4.61 -0.99 -8.37
CA ASP A 64 4.43 0.40 -8.80
C ASP A 64 3.70 1.23 -7.75
N PHE A 65 2.77 0.61 -7.02
CA PHE A 65 2.04 1.23 -5.93
C PHE A 65 1.98 0.32 -4.71
N MET A 66 2.15 0.88 -3.52
CA MET A 66 1.83 0.20 -2.26
C MET A 66 0.71 0.94 -1.55
N VAL A 67 -0.27 0.18 -1.06
CA VAL A 67 -1.30 0.72 -0.17
C VAL A 67 -1.09 0.14 1.21
N ILE A 68 -0.80 1.03 2.16
CA ILE A 68 -0.56 0.68 3.54
C ILE A 68 -1.44 1.50 4.47
N THR A 69 -1.61 1.01 5.69
CA THR A 69 -2.18 1.77 6.79
C THR A 69 -1.30 2.97 7.15
N GLY A 70 -1.94 4.08 7.51
CA GLY A 70 -1.30 5.30 8.01
C GLY A 70 -0.81 5.14 9.45
N GLY A 71 0.09 6.02 9.88
CA GLY A 71 0.72 5.93 11.20
C GLY A 71 -0.25 6.03 12.37
N ARG A 72 -1.39 6.70 12.22
CA ARG A 72 -2.43 6.78 13.27
C ARG A 72 -3.49 5.68 13.16
N SER A 73 -3.32 4.74 12.23
CA SER A 73 -4.23 3.60 12.13
C SER A 73 -4.06 2.70 13.36
N PRO A 74 -5.16 2.29 14.02
CA PRO A 74 -5.09 1.26 15.07
C PRO A 74 -4.68 -0.11 14.50
N LEU A 75 -4.73 -0.28 13.17
CA LEU A 75 -4.37 -1.50 12.46
C LEU A 75 -2.94 -1.46 11.89
N ARG A 76 -2.14 -0.42 12.21
CA ARG A 76 -0.81 -0.21 11.60
C ARG A 76 0.16 -1.37 11.78
N THR A 77 0.13 -2.04 12.93
CA THR A 77 0.98 -3.19 13.23
C THR A 77 0.43 -4.52 12.68
N GLN A 78 -0.83 -4.51 12.22
CA GLN A 78 -1.50 -5.67 11.63
C GLN A 78 -1.35 -5.69 10.11
N ASP A 79 -1.11 -4.54 9.48
CA ASP A 79 -0.84 -4.43 8.05
C ASP A 79 0.50 -5.09 7.72
N ARG A 80 0.43 -6.24 7.03
CA ARG A 80 1.61 -7.05 6.70
C ARG A 80 2.60 -6.27 5.84
N VAL A 81 2.12 -5.42 4.93
CA VAL A 81 2.96 -4.61 4.05
C VAL A 81 3.67 -3.54 4.87
N ARG A 82 2.93 -2.75 5.66
CA ARG A 82 3.53 -1.71 6.53
C ARG A 82 4.57 -2.32 7.47
N ARG A 83 4.22 -3.40 8.16
CA ARG A 83 5.08 -4.03 9.18
C ARG A 83 6.41 -4.51 8.59
N LEU A 84 6.39 -5.12 7.42
CA LEU A 84 7.62 -5.61 6.78
C LEU A 84 8.50 -4.45 6.30
N LEU A 85 7.89 -3.43 5.69
CA LEU A 85 8.61 -2.21 5.28
C LEU A 85 9.25 -1.51 6.48
N THR A 86 8.54 -1.37 7.62
CA THR A 86 9.13 -0.80 8.84
C THR A 86 10.31 -1.63 9.36
N GLN A 87 10.27 -2.95 9.21
CA GLN A 87 11.38 -3.83 9.62
C GLN A 87 12.60 -3.65 8.72
N GLN A 88 12.39 -3.53 7.40
CA GLN A 88 13.46 -3.31 6.42
C GLN A 88 14.16 -1.96 6.64
N GLU A 89 13.38 -0.92 6.94
CA GLU A 89 13.89 0.43 7.21
C GLU A 89 14.39 0.61 8.66
N ASN A 90 14.35 -0.44 9.49
CA ASN A 90 14.72 -0.42 10.91
C ASN A 90 14.00 0.69 11.72
N LEU A 91 12.70 0.84 11.47
CA LEU A 91 11.82 1.82 12.10
C LEU A 91 10.93 1.16 13.17
N ASP A 92 10.43 1.97 14.11
CA ASP A 92 9.45 1.51 15.09
C ASP A 92 8.10 1.21 14.40
N PRO A 93 7.60 -0.04 14.42
CA PRO A 93 6.30 -0.39 13.84
C PRO A 93 5.12 0.31 14.54
N GLU A 94 5.31 0.80 15.76
CA GLU A 94 4.31 1.58 16.50
C GLU A 94 4.35 3.08 16.18
N SER A 95 5.32 3.56 15.40
CA SER A 95 5.43 4.97 15.03
C SER A 95 4.16 5.49 14.36
N GLU A 96 3.69 6.65 14.83
CA GLU A 96 2.59 7.40 14.21
C GLU A 96 3.02 8.22 12.99
N GLU A 97 4.31 8.22 12.67
CA GLU A 97 4.83 8.92 11.50
C GLU A 97 4.46 8.20 10.19
N ALA A 98 4.43 8.99 9.12
CA ALA A 98 4.28 8.45 7.77
C ALA A 98 5.49 7.59 7.43
N LEU A 99 5.26 6.43 6.82
CA LEU A 99 6.35 5.54 6.46
C LEU A 99 7.03 6.08 5.20
N THR A 100 8.34 6.29 5.26
CA THR A 100 9.14 6.61 4.08
C THR A 100 9.84 5.34 3.64
N VAL A 101 9.77 5.03 2.35
CA VAL A 101 10.40 3.85 1.76
C VAL A 101 11.30 4.32 0.63
N GLN A 102 12.56 3.85 0.62
CA GLN A 102 13.50 4.22 -0.43
C GLN A 102 12.98 3.84 -1.83
N GLY A 103 13.11 4.75 -2.80
CA GLY A 103 12.63 4.52 -4.17
C GLY A 103 11.13 4.72 -4.38
N PHE A 104 10.40 5.16 -3.34
CA PHE A 104 8.97 5.45 -3.42
C PHE A 104 8.64 6.88 -2.95
N ASN A 105 7.73 7.53 -3.67
CA ASN A 105 7.14 8.80 -3.29
C ASN A 105 5.81 8.54 -2.56
N THR A 106 5.53 9.31 -1.52
CA THR A 106 4.18 9.32 -0.93
C THR A 106 3.27 10.19 -1.80
N VAL A 107 2.21 9.59 -2.36
CA VAL A 107 1.23 10.29 -3.22
C VAL A 107 -0.08 10.57 -2.51
N LEU A 108 -0.37 9.82 -1.44
CA LEU A 108 -1.45 10.10 -0.51
C LEU A 108 -0.97 9.80 0.90
N ASN A 109 -1.24 10.71 1.83
CA ASN A 109 -0.94 10.54 3.25
C ASN A 109 -2.12 11.03 4.09
N SER A 110 -2.87 10.10 4.65
CA SER A 110 -3.95 10.36 5.62
C SER A 110 -3.58 9.78 6.98
N PRO A 111 -4.33 10.11 8.06
CA PRO A 111 -4.13 9.48 9.35
C PRO A 111 -4.24 7.94 9.31
N TYR A 112 -5.10 7.40 8.45
CA TYR A 112 -5.42 5.96 8.43
C TYR A 112 -4.83 5.20 7.25
N TYR A 113 -4.37 5.89 6.21
CA TYR A 113 -3.84 5.30 4.98
C TYR A 113 -2.66 6.08 4.41
N GLN A 114 -1.79 5.36 3.72
CA GLN A 114 -0.73 5.93 2.90
C GLN A 114 -0.67 5.18 1.59
N VAL A 115 -0.49 5.91 0.49
CA VAL A 115 -0.22 5.35 -0.83
C VAL A 115 1.17 5.78 -1.25
N LEU A 116 2.00 4.79 -1.55
CA LEU A 116 3.36 4.97 -2.02
C LEU A 116 3.41 4.62 -3.51
N GLN A 117 4.08 5.44 -4.32
CA GLN A 117 4.27 5.22 -5.76
C GLN A 117 5.76 5.12 -6.06
N ARG A 118 6.17 4.12 -6.83
CA ARG A 118 7.57 3.94 -7.24
C ARG A 118 8.07 5.15 -8.01
N GLN A 119 9.28 5.60 -7.70
CA GLN A 119 9.97 6.64 -8.46
C GLN A 119 10.35 6.08 -9.84
N THR A 120 9.80 6.67 -10.90
CA THR A 120 10.25 6.39 -12.27
C THR A 120 11.47 7.27 -12.57
N SER A 121 12.62 6.65 -12.82
CA SER A 121 13.83 7.32 -13.30
C SER A 121 13.69 7.82 -14.74
#